data_AF-A0A7X6UF01-F1
#
_entry.id   AF-A0A7X6UF01-F1
#
_cell.length_a   1.000
_cell.length_b   1.000
_cell.length_c   1.000
_cell.angle_alpha   90.00
_cell.angle_beta   90.00
_cell.angle_gamma   90.00
#
_symmetry.space_group_name_H-M   'P 1'
#
loop_
_entity.id
_entity.type
_entity.pdbx_description
1 polymer ?
#
loop_
_entity_poly.entity_id
_entity_poly.type
_entity_poly.pdbx_seq_one_letter_code
_entity_poly.pdbx_strand_id
1 'polypeptide(L)'
;MTETQAKTIFDQYNREADRVRCPYGRSGVRAQLDAYALAAVNLYGAVRREDLVTIFNGQNEAQTDPEEVYVLLLPLVLKQGHYAFYKDYLVHPDFFDDFEGADHLILDQAGKPLYIPDQEELLGYRDIDLLDNIHWEEVLLFLLGAFGDTVETLIAFIEIRVYMMFGDGISELGPIMEKHDLLFERGQLEHFFDLLMQAVNNTRIWENKGHTPAEMHALMGNRLDQDTDLPRFQKAAKVGRNSPCPCGSGQKYKHCCARYEALGSAQISEAESLEFYKTWMGLLNFVDRQEEVSQEGIDPDNPDQKLIYQVRQVLWENPSLIDHYIRDIPLPQEEVDLLRSWRMKFRKGEFLIVEYQDEYAIFLGTSSEGVDRLYGVKGISEPVSSVVRSPLPVMVEAVLLPFKDKLIYDSLLAPMPLSFGDGARAFFDELHQKAKKSEIITRSEQLT
;
A
#
# COMPACT_ATOMS: atom_id res chain seq x y z
N MET A 1 -24.00 7.72 -9.45
CA MET A 1 -24.74 7.82 -10.73
C MET A 1 -26.27 7.64 -10.54
N THR A 2 -27.15 7.97 -11.50
CA THR A 2 -28.60 7.59 -11.44
C THR A 2 -28.85 6.22 -12.09
N GLU A 3 -29.85 5.47 -11.62
CA GLU A 3 -30.23 4.14 -12.17
C GLU A 3 -30.42 4.15 -13.69
N THR A 4 -31.05 5.20 -14.24
CA THR A 4 -31.23 5.37 -15.70
C THR A 4 -29.90 5.51 -16.44
N GLN A 5 -28.93 6.22 -15.86
CA GLN A 5 -27.58 6.36 -16.44
C GLN A 5 -26.83 5.03 -16.38
N ALA A 6 -26.88 4.33 -15.24
CA ALA A 6 -26.24 3.04 -15.04
C ALA A 6 -26.75 2.00 -16.06
N LYS A 7 -28.07 1.93 -16.23
CA LYS A 7 -28.72 1.10 -17.25
C LYS A 7 -28.30 1.46 -18.67
N THR A 8 -28.19 2.75 -18.98
CA THR A 8 -27.74 3.20 -20.31
C THR A 8 -26.32 2.73 -20.61
N ILE A 9 -25.43 2.79 -19.62
CA ILE A 9 -24.05 2.29 -19.72
C ILE A 9 -24.04 0.77 -19.87
N PHE A 10 -24.81 0.05 -19.05
CA PHE A 10 -24.94 -1.40 -19.17
C PHE A 10 -25.39 -1.82 -20.57
N ASP A 11 -26.47 -1.23 -21.08
CA ASP A 11 -27.03 -1.54 -22.41
C ASP A 11 -26.05 -1.17 -23.55
N GLN A 12 -25.22 -0.13 -23.36
CA GLN A 12 -24.20 0.27 -24.32
C GLN A 12 -23.13 -0.81 -24.53
N TYR A 13 -22.66 -1.45 -23.46
CA TYR A 13 -21.59 -2.46 -23.52
C TYR A 13 -22.13 -3.90 -23.63
N ASN A 14 -23.39 -4.13 -23.25
CA ASN A 14 -24.02 -5.45 -23.22
C ASN A 14 -25.24 -5.49 -24.15
N ARG A 15 -25.02 -5.22 -25.45
CA ARG A 15 -26.12 -5.04 -26.41
C ARG A 15 -26.83 -6.36 -26.69
N GLU A 16 -28.12 -6.43 -26.38
CA GLU A 16 -28.98 -7.58 -26.72
C GLU A 16 -28.92 -7.94 -28.22
N ALA A 17 -28.71 -6.95 -29.10
CA ALA A 17 -28.56 -7.14 -30.54
C ALA A 17 -27.31 -7.94 -30.95
N ASP A 18 -26.28 -7.95 -30.11
CA ASP A 18 -25.04 -8.70 -30.36
C ASP A 18 -25.13 -10.16 -29.89
N ARG A 19 -26.25 -10.54 -29.25
CA ARG A 19 -26.44 -11.90 -28.74
C ARG A 19 -26.54 -12.90 -29.88
N VAL A 20 -25.54 -13.77 -29.97
CA VAL A 20 -25.51 -14.88 -30.93
C VAL A 20 -25.76 -16.23 -30.26
N ARG A 21 -26.14 -17.23 -31.06
CA ARG A 21 -26.15 -18.63 -30.60
C ARG A 21 -24.72 -19.07 -30.37
N CYS A 22 -24.49 -19.83 -29.29
CA CYS A 22 -23.17 -20.41 -28.99
C CYS A 22 -22.61 -21.12 -30.24
N PRO A 23 -21.40 -20.75 -30.70
CA PRO A 23 -20.76 -21.37 -31.85
C PRO A 23 -20.66 -22.88 -31.72
N TYR A 24 -20.75 -23.58 -32.85
CA TYR A 24 -20.69 -25.03 -32.88
C TYR A 24 -19.38 -25.55 -32.26
N GLY A 25 -19.47 -26.52 -31.35
CA GLY A 25 -18.32 -27.09 -30.66
C GLY A 25 -17.78 -26.28 -29.47
N ARG A 26 -18.31 -25.08 -29.19
CA ARG A 26 -17.81 -24.19 -28.11
C ARG A 26 -18.64 -24.22 -26.83
N SER A 27 -19.62 -25.12 -26.72
CA SER A 27 -20.48 -25.21 -25.53
C SER A 27 -19.72 -25.57 -24.26
N GLY A 28 -18.73 -26.47 -24.36
CA GLY A 28 -17.86 -26.84 -23.23
C GLY A 28 -16.96 -25.69 -22.81
N VAL A 29 -16.35 -25.02 -23.80
CA VAL A 29 -15.46 -23.87 -23.54
C VAL A 29 -16.23 -22.71 -22.91
N ARG A 30 -17.45 -22.44 -23.38
CA ARG A 30 -18.32 -21.44 -22.75
C ARG A 30 -18.57 -21.73 -21.27
N ALA A 31 -18.83 -22.97 -20.90
CA ALA A 31 -19.10 -23.34 -19.51
C ALA A 31 -17.85 -23.18 -18.62
N GLN A 32 -16.68 -23.54 -19.13
CA GLN A 32 -15.41 -23.33 -18.42
C GLN A 32 -15.10 -21.83 -18.32
N LEU A 33 -15.23 -21.09 -19.42
CA LEU A 33 -14.94 -19.67 -19.46
C LEU A 33 -15.88 -18.85 -18.56
N ASP A 34 -17.14 -19.27 -18.43
CA ASP A 34 -18.10 -18.69 -17.46
C ASP A 34 -17.63 -18.86 -16.01
N ALA A 35 -17.14 -20.06 -15.66
CA ALA A 35 -16.59 -20.34 -14.33
C ALA A 35 -15.35 -19.50 -14.04
N TYR A 36 -14.47 -19.32 -15.04
CA TYR A 36 -13.29 -18.47 -14.94
C TYR A 36 -13.65 -16.99 -14.84
N ALA A 37 -14.62 -16.52 -15.63
CA ALA A 37 -15.08 -15.13 -15.59
C ALA A 37 -15.66 -14.79 -14.22
N LEU A 38 -16.50 -15.68 -13.67
CA LEU A 38 -17.08 -15.53 -12.33
C LEU A 38 -15.99 -15.47 -11.25
N ALA A 39 -15.05 -16.43 -11.25
CA ALA A 39 -13.92 -16.41 -10.33
C ALA A 39 -13.09 -15.12 -10.44
N ALA A 40 -12.79 -14.71 -11.67
CA ALA A 40 -11.96 -13.55 -11.93
C ALA A 40 -12.61 -12.24 -11.49
N VAL A 41 -13.91 -12.03 -11.73
CA VAL A 41 -14.57 -10.81 -11.24
C VAL A 41 -14.67 -10.78 -9.72
N ASN A 42 -14.77 -11.93 -9.05
CA ASN A 42 -14.78 -12.01 -7.59
C ASN A 42 -13.38 -11.76 -6.99
N LEU A 43 -12.32 -12.21 -7.66
CA LEU A 43 -10.94 -12.00 -7.21
C LEU A 43 -10.41 -10.60 -7.54
N TYR A 44 -10.80 -10.03 -8.68
CA TYR A 44 -10.21 -8.79 -9.18
C TYR A 44 -11.17 -7.59 -9.17
N GLY A 45 -12.47 -7.78 -9.00
CA GLY A 45 -13.51 -6.75 -9.13
C GLY A 45 -13.73 -6.31 -10.58
N ALA A 46 -12.66 -5.98 -11.29
CA ALA A 46 -12.61 -5.71 -12.72
C ALA A 46 -11.42 -6.44 -13.35
N VAL A 47 -11.67 -7.20 -14.42
CA VAL A 47 -10.64 -7.96 -15.13
C VAL A 47 -10.64 -7.62 -16.61
N ARG A 48 -9.47 -7.30 -17.18
CA ARG A 48 -9.36 -7.05 -18.63
C ARG A 48 -9.65 -8.34 -19.37
N ARG A 49 -10.33 -8.24 -20.52
CA ARG A 49 -10.57 -9.41 -21.39
C ARG A 49 -9.25 -10.11 -21.76
N GLU A 50 -8.19 -9.36 -22.02
CA GLU A 50 -6.85 -9.91 -22.31
C GLU A 50 -6.25 -10.69 -21.13
N ASP A 51 -6.42 -10.20 -19.91
CA ASP A 51 -5.93 -10.86 -18.70
C ASP A 51 -6.72 -12.16 -18.44
N LEU A 52 -8.05 -12.13 -18.59
CA LEU A 52 -8.90 -13.32 -18.50
C LEU A 52 -8.50 -14.38 -19.54
N VAL A 53 -8.22 -13.98 -20.79
CA VAL A 53 -7.75 -14.88 -21.85
C VAL A 53 -6.40 -15.48 -21.46
N THR A 54 -5.48 -14.69 -20.93
CA THR A 54 -4.15 -15.14 -20.50
C THR A 54 -4.27 -16.21 -19.42
N ILE A 55 -5.11 -15.97 -18.41
CA ILE A 55 -5.37 -16.93 -17.32
C ILE A 55 -6.02 -18.21 -17.88
N PHE A 56 -7.09 -18.08 -18.67
CA PHE A 56 -7.83 -19.22 -19.20
C PHE A 56 -6.95 -20.11 -20.09
N ASN A 57 -6.26 -19.50 -21.06
CA ASN A 57 -5.41 -20.20 -22.02
C ASN A 57 -4.19 -20.85 -21.36
N GLY A 58 -3.67 -20.25 -20.29
CA GLY A 58 -2.55 -20.80 -19.53
C GLY A 58 -2.90 -22.03 -18.69
N GLN A 59 -4.18 -22.22 -18.37
CA GLN A 59 -4.65 -23.28 -17.46
C GLN A 59 -5.55 -24.33 -18.14
N ASN A 60 -5.87 -24.18 -19.43
CA ASN A 60 -6.77 -25.08 -20.15
C ASN A 60 -6.21 -25.46 -21.53
N GLU A 61 -6.48 -26.71 -21.97
CA GLU A 61 -6.17 -27.13 -23.35
C GLU A 61 -6.98 -26.34 -24.38
N ALA A 62 -8.25 -26.06 -24.05
CA ALA A 62 -9.08 -25.20 -24.87
C ALA A 62 -8.56 -23.76 -24.82
N GLN A 63 -8.49 -23.13 -25.98
CA GLN A 63 -8.03 -21.75 -26.12
C GLN A 63 -9.20 -20.85 -26.51
N THR A 64 -9.08 -19.56 -26.19
CA THR A 64 -10.02 -18.48 -26.53
C THR A 64 -9.26 -17.19 -26.85
N ASP A 65 -9.97 -16.19 -27.36
CA ASP A 65 -9.47 -14.83 -27.58
C ASP A 65 -10.46 -13.77 -27.04
N PRO A 66 -10.07 -12.48 -26.93
CA PRO A 66 -10.92 -11.44 -26.34
C PRO A 66 -12.26 -11.20 -27.04
N GLU A 67 -12.35 -11.45 -28.35
CA GLU A 67 -13.60 -11.31 -29.12
C GLU A 67 -14.51 -12.51 -28.88
N GLU A 68 -13.93 -13.70 -28.82
CA GLU A 68 -14.67 -14.90 -28.48
C GLU A 68 -15.19 -14.88 -27.04
N VAL A 69 -14.45 -14.29 -26.09
CA VAL A 69 -14.94 -14.05 -24.72
C VAL A 69 -16.24 -13.26 -24.75
N TYR A 70 -16.30 -12.17 -25.52
CA TYR A 70 -17.52 -11.36 -25.66
C TYR A 70 -18.67 -12.20 -26.21
N VAL A 71 -18.43 -12.91 -27.32
CA VAL A 71 -19.43 -13.75 -27.98
C VAL A 71 -19.98 -14.87 -27.09
N LEU A 72 -19.11 -15.55 -26.33
CA LEU A 72 -19.50 -16.69 -25.51
C LEU A 72 -20.21 -16.28 -24.22
N LEU A 73 -19.79 -15.18 -23.60
CA LEU A 73 -20.28 -14.78 -22.29
C LEU A 73 -21.43 -13.78 -22.33
N LEU A 74 -21.58 -12.96 -23.37
CA LEU A 74 -22.69 -11.98 -23.47
C LEU A 74 -24.08 -12.60 -23.25
N PRO A 75 -24.42 -13.78 -23.82
CA PRO A 75 -25.71 -14.43 -23.52
C PRO A 75 -25.89 -14.80 -22.04
N LEU A 76 -24.80 -15.01 -21.29
CA LEU A 76 -24.81 -15.33 -19.86
C LEU A 76 -24.90 -14.06 -19.03
N VAL A 77 -24.22 -12.97 -19.41
CA VAL A 77 -24.38 -11.63 -18.82
C VAL A 77 -25.85 -11.24 -18.83
N LEU A 78 -26.49 -11.29 -20.00
CA LEU A 78 -27.89 -10.89 -20.19
C LEU A 78 -28.91 -11.78 -19.47
N LYS A 79 -28.52 -13.01 -19.12
CA LYS A 79 -29.41 -14.01 -18.51
C LYS A 79 -29.23 -14.12 -16.99
N GLN A 80 -27.98 -14.10 -16.53
CA GLN A 80 -27.59 -14.44 -15.16
C GLN A 80 -27.17 -13.19 -14.37
N GLY A 81 -26.51 -12.23 -15.01
CA GLY A 81 -26.07 -10.99 -14.36
C GLY A 81 -24.96 -11.16 -13.33
N HIS A 82 -24.18 -12.24 -13.36
CA HIS A 82 -23.07 -12.42 -12.40
C HIS A 82 -21.83 -11.58 -12.71
N TYR A 83 -21.77 -10.96 -13.89
CA TYR A 83 -20.75 -10.02 -14.34
C TYR A 83 -21.28 -9.29 -15.56
N ALA A 84 -20.67 -8.16 -15.92
CA ALA A 84 -21.02 -7.41 -17.12
C ALA A 84 -19.80 -6.93 -17.89
N PHE A 85 -19.94 -6.71 -19.20
CA PHE A 85 -18.93 -6.02 -19.97
C PHE A 85 -18.99 -4.52 -19.69
N TYR A 86 -17.81 -3.92 -19.51
CA TYR A 86 -17.61 -2.49 -19.39
C TYR A 86 -16.29 -2.11 -20.04
N LYS A 87 -16.35 -1.35 -21.15
CA LYS A 87 -15.16 -1.04 -21.97
C LYS A 87 -14.44 -2.35 -22.36
N ASP A 88 -13.16 -2.49 -22.00
CA ASP A 88 -12.35 -3.68 -22.25
C ASP A 88 -12.35 -4.71 -21.12
N TYR A 89 -13.22 -4.53 -20.12
CA TYR A 89 -13.23 -5.32 -18.89
C TYR A 89 -14.51 -6.14 -18.74
N LEU A 90 -14.42 -7.22 -17.97
CA LEU A 90 -15.55 -7.76 -17.23
C LEU A 90 -15.51 -7.16 -15.82
N VAL A 91 -16.67 -6.75 -15.31
CA VAL A 91 -16.79 -6.13 -13.98
C VAL A 91 -17.79 -6.88 -13.09
N HIS A 92 -17.53 -6.84 -11.78
CA HIS A 92 -18.35 -7.40 -10.73
C HIS A 92 -19.73 -6.72 -10.66
N PRO A 93 -20.80 -7.42 -10.22
CA PRO A 93 -22.16 -6.87 -10.08
C PRO A 93 -22.26 -5.60 -9.21
N ASP A 94 -21.35 -5.41 -8.25
CA ASP A 94 -21.34 -4.22 -7.39
C ASP A 94 -21.19 -2.90 -8.16
N PHE A 95 -20.71 -2.95 -9.41
CA PHE A 95 -20.59 -1.78 -10.28
C PHE A 95 -21.79 -1.56 -11.20
N PHE A 96 -22.82 -2.41 -11.19
CA PHE A 96 -23.93 -2.31 -12.14
C PHE A 96 -24.77 -1.05 -11.95
N ASP A 97 -24.86 -0.56 -10.71
CA ASP A 97 -25.51 0.71 -10.37
C ASP A 97 -24.53 1.89 -10.35
N ASP A 98 -23.22 1.63 -10.39
CA ASP A 98 -22.16 2.64 -10.38
C ASP A 98 -20.88 2.28 -11.17
N PHE A 99 -20.96 2.34 -12.50
CA PHE A 99 -19.80 2.12 -13.39
C PHE A 99 -18.66 3.14 -13.24
N GLU A 100 -18.89 4.30 -12.62
CA GLU A 100 -17.82 5.23 -12.23
C GLU A 100 -16.90 4.60 -11.17
N GLY A 101 -17.45 3.82 -10.23
CA GLY A 101 -16.68 3.03 -9.28
C GLY A 101 -15.73 2.02 -9.96
N ALA A 102 -16.17 1.40 -11.06
CA ALA A 102 -15.29 0.52 -11.84
C ALA A 102 -14.12 1.29 -12.47
N ASP A 103 -14.34 2.54 -12.92
CA ASP A 103 -13.25 3.39 -13.42
C ASP A 103 -12.25 3.76 -12.33
N HIS A 104 -12.71 4.03 -11.11
CA HIS A 104 -11.84 4.27 -9.97
C HIS A 104 -10.99 3.04 -9.62
N LEU A 105 -11.60 1.85 -9.54
CA LEU A 105 -10.87 0.61 -9.30
C LEU A 105 -9.81 0.34 -10.38
N ILE A 106 -10.18 0.51 -11.66
CA ILE A 106 -9.26 0.31 -12.78
C ILE A 106 -8.05 1.28 -12.70
N LEU A 107 -8.27 2.51 -12.26
CA LEU A 107 -7.19 3.48 -12.02
C LEU A 107 -6.28 3.03 -10.87
N ASP A 108 -6.84 2.55 -9.76
CA ASP A 108 -6.08 2.06 -8.61
C ASP A 108 -5.26 0.79 -8.91
N GLN A 109 -5.75 -0.04 -9.83
CA GLN A 109 -5.05 -1.22 -10.32
C GLN A 109 -3.92 -0.91 -11.32
N ALA A 110 -3.86 0.31 -11.87
CA ALA A 110 -2.92 0.64 -12.94
C ALA A 110 -1.46 0.47 -12.50
N GLY A 111 -0.64 -0.20 -13.34
CA GLY A 111 0.78 -0.44 -13.07
C GLY A 111 1.08 -1.57 -12.06
N LYS A 112 0.07 -2.11 -11.37
CA LYS A 112 0.24 -3.24 -10.45
C LYS A 112 0.33 -4.57 -11.22
N PRO A 113 1.17 -5.53 -10.75
CA PRO A 113 1.21 -6.88 -11.32
C PRO A 113 -0.12 -7.60 -11.06
N LEU A 114 -0.45 -8.55 -11.94
CA LEU A 114 -1.64 -9.39 -11.79
C LEU A 114 -1.28 -10.64 -10.99
N TYR A 115 -2.01 -10.92 -9.91
CA TYR A 115 -1.91 -12.19 -9.22
C TYR A 115 -2.60 -13.27 -10.05
N ILE A 116 -1.89 -14.34 -10.43
CA ILE A 116 -2.47 -15.48 -11.15
C ILE A 116 -2.33 -16.71 -10.26
N PRO A 117 -3.39 -17.11 -9.53
CA PRO A 117 -3.38 -18.33 -8.74
C PRO A 117 -3.38 -19.57 -9.64
N ASP A 118 -3.15 -20.75 -9.05
CA ASP A 118 -3.38 -22.00 -9.78
C ASP A 118 -4.88 -22.20 -10.10
N GLN A 119 -5.19 -23.21 -10.92
CA GLN A 119 -6.55 -23.44 -11.39
C GLN A 119 -7.54 -23.79 -10.26
N GLU A 120 -7.09 -24.54 -9.25
CA GLU A 120 -7.96 -24.98 -8.16
C GLU A 120 -8.30 -23.79 -7.26
N GLU A 121 -7.29 -23.03 -6.86
CA GLU A 121 -7.46 -21.80 -6.08
C GLU A 121 -8.32 -20.77 -6.83
N LEU A 122 -8.04 -20.52 -8.13
CA LEU A 122 -8.82 -19.59 -8.93
C LEU A 122 -10.31 -19.96 -8.93
N LEU A 123 -10.63 -21.22 -9.24
CA LEU A 123 -12.02 -21.67 -9.33
C LEU A 123 -12.71 -21.71 -7.96
N GLY A 124 -11.95 -21.68 -6.86
CA GLY A 124 -12.46 -21.43 -5.51
C GLY A 124 -13.14 -20.07 -5.37
N TYR A 125 -12.65 -19.01 -6.05
CA TYR A 125 -13.23 -17.65 -6.03
C TYR A 125 -14.62 -17.55 -6.63
N ARG A 126 -15.18 -18.62 -7.19
CA ARG A 126 -16.60 -18.68 -7.55
C ARG A 126 -17.53 -18.60 -6.34
N ASP A 127 -17.01 -18.93 -5.16
CA ASP A 127 -17.70 -18.84 -3.88
C ASP A 127 -16.87 -17.94 -2.96
N ILE A 128 -17.26 -16.67 -2.88
CA ILE A 128 -16.50 -15.64 -2.15
C ILE A 128 -16.44 -15.92 -0.64
N ASP A 129 -17.36 -16.74 -0.13
CA ASP A 129 -17.46 -17.11 1.28
C ASP A 129 -16.44 -18.19 1.70
N LEU A 130 -15.75 -18.83 0.75
CA LEU A 130 -14.87 -19.98 1.02
C LEU A 130 -13.37 -19.64 1.13
N LEU A 131 -12.98 -18.37 1.08
CA LEU A 131 -11.58 -17.98 0.87
C LEU A 131 -10.98 -17.18 2.04
N ASP A 132 -11.19 -17.70 3.24
CA ASP A 132 -10.47 -17.23 4.42
C ASP A 132 -9.03 -17.72 4.45
N ASN A 133 -8.13 -16.80 4.77
CA ASN A 133 -6.78 -17.15 5.19
C ASN A 133 -6.78 -17.68 6.63
N ILE A 134 -5.69 -18.34 7.03
CA ILE A 134 -5.53 -18.94 8.37
C ILE A 134 -5.67 -17.92 9.52
N HIS A 135 -5.41 -16.63 9.28
CA HIS A 135 -5.47 -15.62 10.32
C HIS A 135 -6.90 -15.22 10.68
N TRP A 136 -7.87 -15.39 9.78
CA TRP A 136 -9.28 -15.25 10.13
C TRP A 136 -9.72 -16.33 11.14
N GLU A 137 -9.13 -17.53 11.08
CA GLU A 137 -9.33 -18.56 12.09
C GLU A 137 -8.75 -18.13 13.44
N GLU A 138 -7.58 -17.47 13.46
CA GLU A 138 -6.97 -16.95 14.69
C GLU A 138 -7.85 -15.88 15.35
N VAL A 139 -8.44 -14.98 14.55
CA VAL A 139 -9.41 -13.98 15.03
C VAL A 139 -10.64 -14.66 15.64
N LEU A 140 -11.20 -15.67 14.95
CA LEU A 140 -12.35 -16.42 15.44
C LEU A 140 -12.03 -17.13 16.76
N LEU A 141 -10.91 -17.87 16.83
CA LEU A 141 -10.49 -18.60 18.03
C LEU A 141 -10.27 -17.66 19.21
N PHE A 142 -9.70 -16.48 18.98
CA PHE A 142 -9.56 -15.47 20.00
C PHE A 142 -10.92 -14.97 20.52
N LEU A 143 -11.87 -14.66 19.62
CA LEU A 143 -13.22 -14.23 20.01
C LEU A 143 -13.96 -15.33 20.79
N LEU A 144 -13.89 -16.59 20.36
CA LEU A 144 -14.48 -17.73 21.06
C LEU A 144 -13.83 -17.94 22.44
N GLY A 145 -12.52 -17.71 22.56
CA GLY A 145 -11.82 -17.79 23.84
C GLY A 145 -12.18 -16.66 24.82
N ALA A 146 -12.36 -15.44 24.31
CA ALA A 146 -12.65 -14.26 25.11
C ALA A 146 -14.13 -14.14 25.50
N PHE A 147 -15.05 -14.50 24.60
CA PHE A 147 -16.49 -14.28 24.76
C PHE A 147 -17.32 -15.56 24.80
N GLY A 148 -16.68 -16.72 24.61
CA GLY A 148 -17.30 -18.05 24.66
C GLY A 148 -17.72 -18.57 23.28
N ASP A 149 -17.85 -19.89 23.17
CA ASP A 149 -18.37 -20.56 21.98
C ASP A 149 -19.90 -20.43 21.91
N THR A 150 -20.35 -19.27 21.43
CA THR A 150 -21.77 -18.94 21.31
C THR A 150 -22.12 -18.51 19.89
N VAL A 151 -23.39 -18.67 19.53
CA VAL A 151 -23.93 -18.19 18.25
C VAL A 151 -23.73 -16.67 18.10
N GLU A 152 -23.84 -15.91 19.19
CA GLU A 152 -23.65 -14.46 19.16
C GLU A 152 -22.21 -14.08 18.83
N THR A 153 -21.23 -14.76 19.43
CA THR A 153 -19.81 -14.58 19.14
C THR A 153 -19.48 -14.90 17.68
N LEU A 154 -20.08 -15.96 17.14
CA LEU A 154 -19.91 -16.31 15.73
C LEU A 154 -20.54 -15.27 14.79
N ILE A 155 -21.73 -14.75 15.12
CA ILE A 155 -22.36 -13.67 14.35
C ILE A 155 -21.48 -12.42 14.37
N ALA A 156 -20.95 -12.05 15.54
CA ALA A 156 -20.05 -10.92 15.68
C ALA A 156 -18.79 -11.09 14.82
N PHE A 157 -18.18 -12.28 14.82
CA PHE A 157 -17.06 -12.60 13.95
C PHE A 157 -17.41 -12.43 12.47
N ILE A 158 -18.53 -13.00 12.02
CA ILE A 158 -18.96 -12.91 10.62
C ILE A 158 -19.19 -11.45 10.22
N GLU A 159 -19.84 -10.66 11.07
CA GLU A 159 -20.11 -9.24 10.80
C GLU A 159 -18.83 -8.42 10.73
N ILE A 160 -17.89 -8.63 11.67
CA ILE A 160 -16.57 -8.01 11.65
C ILE A 160 -15.83 -8.41 10.37
N ARG A 161 -15.78 -9.70 10.04
CA ARG A 161 -15.09 -10.21 8.85
C ARG A 161 -15.64 -9.59 7.56
N VAL A 162 -16.96 -9.63 7.37
CA VAL A 162 -17.62 -9.06 6.18
C VAL A 162 -17.36 -7.56 6.09
N TYR A 163 -17.47 -6.84 7.22
CA TYR A 163 -17.16 -5.42 7.27
C TYR A 163 -15.70 -5.12 6.92
N MET A 164 -14.75 -5.91 7.42
CA MET A 164 -13.33 -5.71 7.09
C MET A 164 -13.00 -6.06 5.63
N MET A 165 -13.75 -6.95 4.99
CA MET A 165 -13.53 -7.36 3.60
C MET A 165 -14.14 -6.39 2.59
N PHE A 166 -15.33 -5.85 2.89
CA PHE A 166 -16.12 -5.07 1.92
C PHE A 166 -16.47 -3.66 2.40
N GLY A 167 -16.24 -3.37 3.68
CA GLY A 167 -16.54 -2.10 4.29
C GLY A 167 -15.41 -1.10 4.13
N ASP A 168 -15.76 0.15 4.39
CA ASP A 168 -14.82 1.23 4.46
C ASP A 168 -14.05 1.11 5.79
N GLY A 169 -12.96 0.34 5.78
CA GLY A 169 -11.97 0.11 6.86
C GLY A 169 -12.51 -0.17 8.27
N ILE A 170 -12.11 0.58 9.31
CA ILE A 170 -12.46 0.21 10.71
C ILE A 170 -13.46 1.11 11.42
N SER A 171 -13.88 2.23 10.84
CA SER A 171 -14.68 3.23 11.55
C SER A 171 -16.00 2.69 12.12
N GLU A 172 -16.59 1.66 11.50
CA GLU A 172 -17.79 0.99 11.98
C GLU A 172 -17.48 -0.23 12.88
N LEU A 173 -16.21 -0.56 13.09
CA LEU A 173 -15.83 -1.68 13.95
C LEU A 173 -16.23 -1.45 15.40
N GLY A 174 -16.08 -0.21 15.91
CA GLY A 174 -16.53 0.17 17.26
C GLY A 174 -18.03 -0.06 17.45
N PRO A 175 -18.90 0.53 16.60
CA PRO A 175 -20.34 0.25 16.60
C PRO A 175 -20.70 -1.24 16.49
N ILE A 176 -20.01 -2.01 15.64
CA ILE A 176 -20.22 -3.47 15.51
C ILE A 176 -19.86 -4.18 16.82
N MET A 177 -18.73 -3.82 17.43
CA MET A 177 -18.32 -4.38 18.72
C MET A 177 -19.30 -4.05 19.84
N GLU A 178 -19.80 -2.81 19.90
CA GLU A 178 -20.82 -2.39 20.87
C GLU A 178 -22.15 -3.13 20.65
N LYS A 179 -22.58 -3.32 19.39
CA LYS A 179 -23.79 -4.06 19.03
C LYS A 179 -23.78 -5.49 19.55
N HIS A 180 -22.62 -6.13 19.57
CA HIS A 180 -22.42 -7.51 19.99
C HIS A 180 -21.88 -7.65 21.42
N ASP A 181 -21.90 -6.57 22.22
CA ASP A 181 -21.40 -6.54 23.60
C ASP A 181 -19.96 -7.06 23.75
N LEU A 182 -19.09 -6.80 22.76
CA LEU A 182 -17.68 -7.21 22.76
C LEU A 182 -16.83 -6.30 23.67
N LEU A 183 -17.00 -6.47 24.98
CA LEU A 183 -16.30 -5.71 26.01
C LEU A 183 -14.96 -6.38 26.38
N PHE A 184 -13.89 -5.95 25.71
CA PHE A 184 -12.54 -6.46 25.94
C PHE A 184 -11.94 -6.06 27.29
N GLU A 185 -11.26 -7.00 27.94
CA GLU A 185 -10.42 -6.70 29.11
C GLU A 185 -9.13 -5.97 28.72
N ARG A 186 -8.42 -5.42 29.72
CA ARG A 186 -7.21 -4.61 29.50
C ARG A 186 -6.12 -5.46 28.81
N GLY A 187 -5.68 -5.03 27.63
CA GLY A 187 -4.66 -5.72 26.81
C GLY A 187 -5.22 -6.73 25.80
N GLN A 188 -6.47 -7.19 25.95
CA GLN A 188 -7.11 -8.06 24.96
C GLN A 188 -7.45 -7.30 23.67
N LEU A 189 -7.83 -6.03 23.79
CA LEU A 189 -8.19 -5.19 22.65
C LEU A 189 -7.01 -4.98 21.68
N GLU A 190 -5.80 -4.75 22.20
CA GLU A 190 -4.60 -4.59 21.39
C GLU A 190 -4.28 -5.89 20.63
N HIS A 191 -4.32 -7.03 21.33
CA HIS A 191 -4.10 -8.34 20.71
C HIS A 191 -5.16 -8.67 19.64
N PHE A 192 -6.42 -8.33 19.89
CA PHE A 192 -7.49 -8.47 18.90
C PHE A 192 -7.18 -7.70 17.62
N PHE A 193 -6.76 -6.44 17.75
CA PHE A 193 -6.40 -5.61 16.60
C PHE A 193 -5.18 -6.16 15.85
N ASP A 194 -4.18 -6.68 16.55
CA ASP A 194 -3.03 -7.32 15.90
C ASP A 194 -3.45 -8.51 15.04
N LEU A 195 -4.29 -9.41 15.58
CA LEU A 195 -4.83 -10.55 14.85
C LEU A 195 -5.71 -10.11 13.67
N LEU A 196 -6.55 -9.10 13.88
CA LEU A 196 -7.41 -8.55 12.85
C LEU A 196 -6.60 -7.96 11.69
N MET A 197 -5.55 -7.19 12.00
CA MET A 197 -4.68 -6.60 10.98
C MET A 197 -3.87 -7.67 10.24
N GLN A 198 -3.43 -8.74 10.91
CA GLN A 198 -2.82 -9.88 10.23
C GLN A 198 -3.78 -10.55 9.24
N ALA A 199 -5.05 -10.74 9.63
CA ALA A 199 -6.06 -11.30 8.76
C ALA A 199 -6.36 -10.42 7.54
N VAL A 200 -6.53 -9.11 7.75
CA VAL A 200 -6.80 -8.15 6.67
C VAL A 200 -5.61 -8.03 5.72
N ASN A 201 -4.37 -7.89 6.23
CA ASN A 201 -3.18 -7.73 5.39
C ASN A 201 -2.83 -8.98 4.57
N ASN A 202 -3.36 -10.14 4.95
CA ASN A 202 -3.23 -11.40 4.21
C ASN A 202 -4.51 -11.77 3.45
N THR A 203 -5.48 -10.86 3.34
CA THR A 203 -6.66 -11.04 2.50
C THR A 203 -6.43 -10.44 1.12
N ARG A 204 -6.92 -11.13 0.09
CA ARG A 204 -6.82 -10.72 -1.32
C ARG A 204 -7.77 -9.55 -1.55
N ILE A 205 -7.32 -8.48 -2.20
CA ILE A 205 -8.15 -7.31 -2.48
C ILE A 205 -8.11 -6.91 -3.96
N TRP A 206 -9.20 -6.29 -4.43
CA TRP A 206 -9.38 -5.93 -5.83
C TRP A 206 -8.38 -4.87 -6.28
N GLU A 207 -8.13 -3.84 -5.47
CA GLU A 207 -7.23 -2.73 -5.77
C GLU A 207 -5.81 -3.22 -6.06
N ASN A 208 -5.42 -4.36 -5.50
CA ASN A 208 -4.12 -4.99 -5.67
C ASN A 208 -4.11 -6.07 -6.76
N LYS A 209 -5.10 -6.09 -7.65
CA LYS A 209 -5.25 -7.12 -8.70
C LYS A 209 -5.16 -8.54 -8.14
N GLY A 210 -5.86 -8.76 -7.03
CA GLY A 210 -5.91 -10.06 -6.38
C GLY A 210 -4.63 -10.42 -5.62
N HIS A 211 -3.70 -9.49 -5.39
CA HIS A 211 -2.65 -9.70 -4.38
C HIS A 211 -3.15 -9.31 -2.98
N THR A 212 -2.60 -9.94 -1.94
CA THR A 212 -2.77 -9.45 -0.57
C THR A 212 -1.92 -8.19 -0.36
N PRO A 213 -2.27 -7.29 0.58
CA PRO A 213 -1.40 -6.19 0.99
C PRO A 213 0.03 -6.64 1.33
N ALA A 214 0.20 -7.75 2.06
CA ALA A 214 1.52 -8.26 2.45
C ALA A 214 2.33 -8.76 1.23
N GLU A 215 1.69 -9.44 0.28
CA GLU A 215 2.35 -9.86 -0.95
C GLU A 215 2.71 -8.69 -1.84
N MET A 216 1.81 -7.70 -1.98
CA MET A 216 2.12 -6.49 -2.72
C MET A 216 3.29 -5.74 -2.11
N HIS A 217 3.34 -5.65 -0.77
CA HIS A 217 4.48 -5.11 -0.07
C HIS A 217 5.77 -5.87 -0.44
N ALA A 218 5.77 -7.20 -0.33
CA ALA A 218 6.94 -8.02 -0.66
C ALA A 218 7.36 -7.92 -2.14
N LEU A 219 6.41 -7.89 -3.07
CA LEU A 219 6.66 -7.74 -4.51
C LEU A 219 7.21 -6.36 -4.85
N MET A 220 6.73 -5.32 -4.17
CA MET A 220 7.22 -3.95 -4.35
C MET A 220 8.57 -3.75 -3.68
N GLY A 221 8.80 -4.37 -2.51
CA GLY A 221 10.11 -4.46 -1.86
C GLY A 221 11.14 -5.15 -2.76
N ASN A 222 10.80 -6.30 -3.35
CA ASN A 222 11.67 -7.03 -4.28
C ASN A 222 11.81 -6.33 -5.65
N ARG A 223 10.83 -5.52 -6.09
CA ARG A 223 10.95 -4.70 -7.30
C ARG A 223 11.96 -3.56 -7.15
N LEU A 224 12.16 -3.03 -5.94
CA LEU A 224 13.26 -2.09 -5.67
C LEU A 224 14.63 -2.76 -5.95
N ASP A 225 14.73 -4.08 -5.81
CA ASP A 225 15.95 -4.84 -6.07
C ASP A 225 16.11 -5.32 -7.53
N GLN A 226 15.02 -5.69 -8.23
CA GLN A 226 15.13 -6.47 -9.48
C GLN A 226 14.75 -5.81 -10.81
N ASP A 227 13.96 -4.73 -10.93
CA ASP A 227 13.76 -4.14 -12.28
C ASP A 227 13.34 -2.65 -12.36
N THR A 228 14.25 -1.87 -12.96
CA THR A 228 14.16 -0.68 -13.83
C THR A 228 13.13 0.47 -13.67
N ASP A 229 12.21 0.46 -12.72
CA ASP A 229 11.43 1.65 -12.33
C ASP A 229 11.37 1.80 -10.80
N LEU A 230 12.56 1.96 -10.19
CA LEU A 230 12.66 2.70 -8.93
C LEU A 230 12.02 4.09 -9.14
N PRO A 231 11.33 4.69 -8.15
CA PRO A 231 10.90 6.08 -8.27
C PRO A 231 12.15 6.90 -8.53
N ARG A 232 12.32 7.28 -9.80
CA ARG A 232 13.43 8.10 -10.23
C ARG A 232 13.39 9.33 -9.34
N PHE A 233 14.37 9.51 -8.45
CA PHE A 233 14.70 10.86 -7.99
C PHE A 233 15.40 11.59 -9.16
N GLN A 234 14.77 11.60 -10.35
CA GLN A 234 14.87 12.74 -11.23
C GLN A 234 14.43 13.92 -10.39
N LYS A 235 15.14 15.06 -10.45
CA LYS A 235 14.66 16.35 -9.97
C LYS A 235 13.17 16.43 -10.26
N ALA A 236 12.35 16.23 -9.24
CA ALA A 236 10.99 15.79 -9.47
C ALA A 236 10.32 16.88 -10.31
N ALA A 237 9.78 16.50 -11.49
CA ALA A 237 9.35 17.43 -12.53
C ALA A 237 8.58 18.59 -11.87
N LYS A 238 8.97 19.85 -12.13
CA LYS A 238 8.42 20.98 -11.39
C LYS A 238 6.90 20.96 -11.47
N VAL A 239 6.24 20.76 -10.33
CA VAL A 239 4.77 20.77 -10.26
C VAL A 239 4.31 22.18 -10.64
N GLY A 240 3.40 22.26 -11.61
CA GLY A 240 2.83 23.54 -12.02
C GLY A 240 2.16 24.21 -10.82
N ARG A 241 2.49 25.48 -10.52
CA ARG A 241 1.94 26.22 -9.36
C ARG A 241 0.41 26.19 -9.26
N ASN A 242 -0.29 26.08 -10.39
CA ASN A 242 -1.76 26.05 -10.46
C ASN A 242 -2.34 24.64 -10.67
N SER A 243 -1.51 23.60 -10.84
CA SER A 243 -1.96 22.21 -10.94
C SER A 243 -2.56 21.73 -9.61
N PRO A 244 -3.44 20.71 -9.61
CA PRO A 244 -3.84 20.01 -8.40
C PRO A 244 -2.62 19.55 -7.61
N CYS A 245 -2.67 19.69 -6.29
CA CYS A 245 -1.57 19.32 -5.42
C CYS A 245 -1.40 17.79 -5.42
N PRO A 246 -0.18 17.26 -5.61
CA PRO A 246 0.05 15.81 -5.65
C PRO A 246 -0.20 15.11 -4.31
N CYS A 247 -0.31 15.86 -3.20
CA CYS A 247 -0.67 15.30 -1.90
C CYS A 247 -2.17 14.96 -1.74
N GLY A 248 -2.98 15.11 -2.80
CA GLY A 248 -4.41 14.75 -2.75
C GLY A 248 -5.32 15.75 -2.03
N SER A 249 -4.82 16.91 -1.60
CA SER A 249 -5.60 17.89 -0.81
C SER A 249 -6.75 18.58 -1.56
N GLY A 250 -6.92 18.33 -2.86
CA GLY A 250 -7.87 19.02 -3.74
C GLY A 250 -7.53 20.49 -4.03
N GLN A 251 -6.49 21.06 -3.40
CA GLN A 251 -6.05 22.44 -3.61
C GLN A 251 -5.05 22.57 -4.76
N LYS A 252 -4.85 23.80 -5.27
CA LYS A 252 -3.74 24.09 -6.19
C LYS A 252 -2.41 24.00 -5.46
N TYR A 253 -1.36 23.53 -6.13
CA TYR A 253 -0.03 23.34 -5.55
C TYR A 253 0.48 24.55 -4.73
N LYS A 254 0.34 25.77 -5.27
CA LYS A 254 0.75 27.02 -4.60
C LYS A 254 0.03 27.35 -3.29
N HIS A 255 -1.13 26.74 -3.04
CA HIS A 255 -1.92 26.92 -1.83
C HIS A 255 -1.74 25.75 -0.84
N CYS A 256 -1.02 24.71 -1.24
CA CYS A 256 -0.78 23.52 -0.44
C CYS A 256 0.73 23.26 -0.30
N CYS A 257 1.29 22.22 -0.93
CA CYS A 257 2.68 21.80 -0.66
C CYS A 257 3.75 22.87 -0.96
N ALA A 258 3.55 23.74 -1.96
CA ALA A 258 4.51 24.82 -2.24
C ALA A 258 4.60 25.86 -1.10
N ARG A 259 3.62 25.90 -0.17
CA ARG A 259 3.70 26.72 1.04
C ARG A 259 4.83 26.26 1.96
N TYR A 260 4.98 24.95 2.13
CA TYR A 260 6.04 24.38 2.98
C TYR A 260 7.43 24.66 2.39
N GLU A 261 7.58 24.57 1.06
CA GLU A 261 8.81 24.96 0.36
C GLU A 261 9.17 26.43 0.62
N ALA A 262 8.17 27.31 0.57
CA ALA A 262 8.36 28.75 0.76
C ALA A 262 8.65 29.14 2.21
N LEU A 263 8.09 28.40 3.19
CA LEU A 263 8.36 28.61 4.62
C LEU A 263 9.79 28.21 4.98
N GLY A 264 10.30 27.14 4.38
CA GLY A 264 11.66 26.65 4.62
C GLY A 264 11.88 25.97 5.97
N SER A 265 10.86 25.94 6.84
CA SER A 265 10.97 25.38 8.18
C SER A 265 10.62 23.89 8.24
N ALA A 266 9.97 23.32 7.22
CA ALA A 266 9.67 21.88 7.14
C ALA A 266 10.87 21.00 6.77
N GLN A 267 12.06 21.58 6.63
CA GLN A 267 13.33 20.94 6.37
C GLN A 267 14.43 21.53 7.27
N ILE A 268 15.58 20.86 7.34
CA ILE A 268 16.77 21.41 8.01
C ILE A 268 17.39 22.55 7.20
N SER A 269 18.22 23.37 7.82
CA SER A 269 18.88 24.49 7.14
C SER A 269 19.86 24.02 6.06
N GLU A 270 20.18 24.88 5.09
CA GLU A 270 21.12 24.55 4.01
C GLU A 270 22.49 24.08 4.52
N ALA A 271 23.00 24.73 5.59
CA ALA A 271 24.25 24.34 6.22
C ALA A 271 24.17 22.94 6.88
N GLU A 272 23.05 22.64 7.55
CA GLU A 272 22.78 21.33 8.13
C GLU A 272 22.59 20.25 7.07
N SER A 273 21.96 20.59 5.94
CA SER A 273 21.79 19.71 4.78
C SER A 273 23.14 19.29 4.19
N LEU A 274 24.04 20.26 4.00
CA LEU A 274 25.40 20.00 3.52
C LEU A 274 26.20 19.13 4.50
N GLU A 275 26.08 19.42 5.80
CA GLU A 275 26.68 18.62 6.86
C GLU A 275 26.17 17.18 6.84
N PHE A 276 24.85 16.99 6.75
CA PHE A 276 24.22 15.67 6.65
C PHE A 276 24.76 14.90 5.43
N TYR A 277 24.69 15.47 4.22
CA TYR A 277 25.11 14.76 3.01
C TYR A 277 26.59 14.43 3.00
N LYS A 278 27.45 15.30 3.56
CA LYS A 278 28.88 15.00 3.70
C LYS A 278 29.10 13.76 4.58
N THR A 279 28.49 13.72 5.77
CA THR A 279 28.61 12.58 6.69
C THR A 279 28.00 11.32 6.10
N TRP A 280 26.80 11.44 5.53
CA TRP A 280 26.05 10.33 4.93
C TRP A 280 26.78 9.70 3.74
N MET A 281 27.25 10.50 2.79
CA MET A 281 28.01 10.00 1.63
C MET A 281 29.38 9.43 2.02
N GLY A 282 30.03 10.01 3.04
CA GLY A 282 31.28 9.45 3.58
C GLY A 282 31.08 8.06 4.15
N LEU A 283 30.01 7.87 4.93
CA LEU A 283 29.62 6.59 5.51
C LEU A 283 29.24 5.56 4.43
N LEU A 284 28.39 5.91 3.46
CA LEU A 284 28.00 4.98 2.40
C LEU A 284 29.19 4.56 1.55
N ASN A 285 30.08 5.48 1.18
CA ASN A 285 31.32 5.13 0.45
C ASN A 285 32.26 4.23 1.26
N PHE A 286 32.23 4.31 2.58
CA PHE A 286 32.99 3.39 3.42
C PHE A 286 32.35 2.00 3.42
N VAL A 287 31.04 1.92 3.61
CA VAL A 287 30.28 0.65 3.61
C VAL A 287 30.44 -0.07 2.27
N ASP A 288 30.26 0.64 1.16
CA ASP A 288 30.40 0.11 -0.19
C ASP A 288 31.78 -0.53 -0.42
N ARG A 289 32.86 0.15 0.01
CA ARG A 289 34.23 -0.36 -0.08
C ARG A 289 34.49 -1.53 0.87
N GLN A 290 33.94 -1.48 2.07
CA GLN A 290 34.18 -2.47 3.11
C GLN A 290 33.49 -3.80 2.82
N GLU A 291 32.29 -3.74 2.27
CA GLU A 291 31.45 -4.91 1.97
C GLU A 291 31.46 -5.27 0.47
N GLU A 292 32.28 -4.58 -0.33
CA GLU A 292 32.46 -4.81 -1.78
C GLU A 292 31.11 -4.81 -2.55
N VAL A 293 30.21 -3.89 -2.20
CA VAL A 293 28.85 -3.84 -2.77
C VAL A 293 28.90 -3.48 -4.26
N SER A 294 29.78 -2.55 -4.66
CA SER A 294 30.06 -2.21 -6.04
C SER A 294 31.52 -2.42 -6.43
N GLN A 295 31.78 -2.49 -7.75
CA GLN A 295 33.14 -2.52 -8.29
C GLN A 295 33.74 -1.13 -8.52
N GLU A 296 32.91 -0.09 -8.65
CA GLU A 296 33.34 1.24 -9.10
C GLU A 296 33.27 2.34 -8.01
N GLY A 297 32.55 2.12 -6.92
CA GLY A 297 32.32 3.15 -5.90
C GLY A 297 31.09 4.02 -6.17
N ILE A 298 30.65 4.78 -5.17
CA ILE A 298 29.58 5.79 -5.36
C ILE A 298 30.19 7.07 -5.92
N ASP A 299 29.82 7.45 -7.15
CA ASP A 299 30.21 8.73 -7.75
C ASP A 299 29.56 9.91 -6.99
N PRO A 300 30.33 10.80 -6.34
CA PRO A 300 29.79 11.94 -5.60
C PRO A 300 29.11 12.99 -6.50
N ASP A 301 29.54 13.11 -7.76
CA ASP A 301 29.04 14.12 -8.71
C ASP A 301 27.78 13.63 -9.45
N ASN A 302 27.62 12.31 -9.58
CA ASN A 302 26.46 11.67 -10.18
C ASN A 302 26.12 10.34 -9.50
N PRO A 303 25.59 10.38 -8.27
CA PRO A 303 25.40 9.18 -7.48
C PRO A 303 24.30 8.28 -8.05
N ASP A 304 24.64 7.02 -8.30
CA ASP A 304 23.68 6.00 -8.70
C ASP A 304 22.75 5.68 -7.52
N GLN A 305 21.46 5.98 -7.70
CA GLN A 305 20.43 5.80 -6.69
C GLN A 305 20.20 4.33 -6.35
N LYS A 306 20.35 3.43 -7.33
CA LYS A 306 20.23 1.99 -7.09
C LYS A 306 21.36 1.52 -6.19
N LEU A 307 22.58 1.96 -6.49
CA LEU A 307 23.74 1.64 -5.66
C LEU A 307 23.60 2.22 -4.24
N ILE A 308 23.17 3.48 -4.10
CA ILE A 308 22.91 4.08 -2.78
C ILE A 308 21.92 3.22 -1.99
N TYR A 309 20.82 2.79 -2.60
CA TYR A 309 19.83 1.94 -1.93
C TYR A 309 20.43 0.60 -1.48
N GLN A 310 21.21 -0.07 -2.34
CA GLN A 310 21.88 -1.34 -2.01
C GLN A 310 22.85 -1.18 -0.83
N VAL A 311 23.71 -0.16 -0.88
CA VAL A 311 24.68 0.13 0.18
C VAL A 311 23.96 0.53 1.48
N ARG A 312 22.86 1.29 1.38
CA ARG A 312 21.98 1.62 2.52
C ARG A 312 21.44 0.34 3.18
N GLN A 313 20.95 -0.63 2.40
CA GLN A 313 20.41 -1.87 2.98
C GLN A 313 21.47 -2.60 3.79
N VAL A 314 22.67 -2.77 3.24
CA VAL A 314 23.82 -3.37 3.93
C VAL A 314 24.14 -2.64 5.24
N LEU A 315 24.18 -1.30 5.22
CA LEU A 315 24.43 -0.50 6.41
C LEU A 315 23.40 -0.76 7.52
N TRP A 316 22.11 -0.77 7.19
CA TRP A 316 21.06 -0.90 8.20
C TRP A 316 20.77 -2.34 8.63
N GLU A 317 21.18 -3.34 7.85
CA GLU A 317 21.26 -4.74 8.27
C GLU A 317 22.45 -5.00 9.20
N ASN A 318 23.56 -4.27 9.02
CA ASN A 318 24.73 -4.33 9.88
C ASN A 318 25.16 -2.95 10.41
N PRO A 319 24.43 -2.35 11.38
CA PRO A 319 24.75 -1.02 11.89
C PRO A 319 26.15 -0.92 12.51
N SER A 320 26.78 -2.03 12.90
CA SER A 320 28.15 -2.04 13.45
C SER A 320 29.21 -1.48 12.48
N LEU A 321 28.89 -1.39 11.19
CA LEU A 321 29.73 -0.72 10.19
C LEU A 321 29.97 0.77 10.50
N ILE A 322 29.06 1.41 11.25
CA ILE A 322 29.27 2.78 11.75
C ILE A 322 30.43 2.81 12.75
N ASP A 323 30.55 1.80 13.61
CA ASP A 323 31.65 1.70 14.58
C ASP A 323 33.00 1.51 13.87
N HIS A 324 32.99 0.77 12.75
CA HIS A 324 34.17 0.62 11.89
C HIS A 324 34.55 1.94 11.21
N TYR A 325 33.58 2.67 10.65
CA TYR A 325 33.82 3.97 10.02
C TYR A 325 34.42 4.98 11.01
N ILE A 326 33.88 5.06 12.23
CA ILE A 326 34.39 5.93 13.30
C ILE A 326 35.83 5.58 13.69
N ARG A 327 36.19 4.29 13.69
CA ARG A 327 37.53 3.82 14.06
C ARG A 327 38.56 4.10 12.97
N ASP A 328 38.17 3.91 11.71
CA ASP A 328 39.11 3.83 10.59
C ASP A 328 39.27 5.19 9.88
N ILE A 329 38.33 6.12 10.04
CA ILE A 329 38.36 7.46 9.44
C ILE A 329 38.56 8.53 10.53
N PRO A 330 39.51 9.48 10.35
CA PRO A 330 39.71 10.57 11.30
C PRO A 330 38.58 11.61 11.17
N LEU A 331 37.62 11.56 12.08
CA LEU A 331 36.44 12.43 12.11
C LEU A 331 36.50 13.44 13.28
N PRO A 332 35.91 14.63 13.13
CA PRO A 332 35.67 15.55 14.26
C PRO A 332 34.76 14.91 15.32
N GLN A 333 34.93 15.31 16.59
CA GLN A 333 34.16 14.72 17.69
C GLN A 333 32.64 14.88 17.51
N GLU A 334 32.19 16.01 16.96
CA GLU A 334 30.76 16.26 16.68
C GLU A 334 30.19 15.25 15.67
N GLU A 335 30.96 14.88 14.64
CA GLU A 335 30.56 13.90 13.62
C GLU A 335 30.55 12.48 14.21
N VAL A 336 31.53 12.16 15.09
CA VAL A 336 31.56 10.90 15.84
C VAL A 336 30.33 10.75 16.74
N ASP A 337 29.94 11.82 17.45
CA ASP A 337 28.78 11.79 18.34
C ASP A 337 27.47 11.66 17.56
N LEU A 338 27.37 12.34 16.40
CA LEU A 338 26.25 12.19 15.47
C LEU A 338 26.13 10.74 14.96
N LEU A 339 27.21 10.15 14.46
CA LEU A 339 27.23 8.78 13.95
C LEU A 339 26.88 7.75 15.04
N ARG A 340 27.40 7.92 16.26
CA ARG A 340 27.00 7.10 17.41
C ARG A 340 25.51 7.24 17.71
N SER A 341 24.95 8.43 17.57
CA SER A 341 23.51 8.64 17.76
C SER A 341 22.69 7.88 16.72
N TRP A 342 23.12 7.87 15.44
CA TRP A 342 22.49 7.06 14.39
C TRP A 342 22.59 5.58 14.73
N ARG A 343 23.79 5.08 15.04
CA ARG A 343 24.05 3.69 15.43
C ARG A 343 23.16 3.17 16.56
N MET A 344 22.86 4.01 17.54
CA MET A 344 22.14 3.63 18.76
C MET A 344 20.64 3.88 18.70
N LYS A 345 20.18 4.84 17.88
CA LYS A 345 18.81 5.36 17.96
C LYS A 345 18.06 5.38 16.63
N PHE A 346 18.64 4.90 15.53
CA PHE A 346 17.90 4.82 14.26
C PHE A 346 16.64 3.95 14.41
N ARG A 347 15.60 4.28 13.64
CA ARG A 347 14.39 3.47 13.54
C ARG A 347 14.13 3.17 12.07
N LYS A 348 14.45 1.95 11.64
CA LYS A 348 14.06 1.40 10.34
C LYS A 348 12.68 0.78 10.46
N GLY A 349 11.80 1.05 9.51
CA GLY A 349 10.49 0.43 9.46
C GLY A 349 9.58 1.03 8.40
N GLU A 350 8.34 0.57 8.41
CA GLU A 350 7.25 1.14 7.65
C GLU A 350 6.58 2.24 8.46
N PHE A 351 6.26 3.34 7.78
CA PHE A 351 5.59 4.47 8.37
C PHE A 351 4.48 4.96 7.45
N LEU A 352 3.36 5.33 8.04
CA LEU A 352 2.29 5.98 7.33
C LEU A 352 2.44 7.50 7.46
N ILE A 353 2.69 8.20 6.36
CA ILE A 353 2.64 9.66 6.36
C ILE A 353 1.18 10.07 6.29
N VAL A 354 0.72 10.77 7.32
CA VAL A 354 -0.71 11.11 7.51
C VAL A 354 -1.00 12.60 7.39
N GLU A 355 0.00 13.47 7.60
CA GLU A 355 -0.20 14.93 7.58
C GLU A 355 1.10 15.66 7.22
N TYR A 356 0.96 16.83 6.59
CA TYR A 356 2.06 17.79 6.41
C TYR A 356 1.80 19.06 7.22
N GLN A 357 2.71 19.39 8.13
CA GLN A 357 2.65 20.61 8.96
C GLN A 357 3.73 21.61 8.54
N ASP A 358 3.64 22.83 9.09
CA ASP A 358 4.55 23.92 8.76
C ASP A 358 6.01 23.58 9.13
N GLU A 359 6.22 22.81 10.21
CA GLU A 359 7.56 22.46 10.72
C GLU A 359 8.06 21.06 10.36
N TYR A 360 7.17 20.12 10.03
CA TYR A 360 7.53 18.71 9.76
C TYR A 360 6.38 17.96 9.09
N ALA A 361 6.67 16.80 8.51
CA ALA A 361 5.68 15.81 8.13
C ALA A 361 5.39 14.87 9.32
N ILE A 362 4.14 14.41 9.44
CA ILE A 362 3.72 13.48 10.48
C ILE A 362 3.78 12.05 9.94
N PHE A 363 4.67 11.27 10.52
CA PHE A 363 4.80 9.85 10.27
C PHE A 363 4.14 9.12 11.45
N LEU A 364 3.18 8.25 11.17
CA LEU A 364 2.62 7.31 12.12
C LEU A 364 3.38 6.00 11.97
N GLY A 365 3.95 5.50 13.07
CA GLY A 365 4.61 4.20 13.10
C GLY A 365 4.35 3.49 14.42
N THR A 366 4.30 2.16 14.37
CA THR A 366 4.12 1.32 15.55
C THR A 366 5.47 1.04 16.18
N SER A 367 5.61 1.34 17.47
CA SER A 367 6.85 1.08 18.21
C SER A 367 7.04 -0.42 18.45
N SER A 368 8.25 -0.82 18.87
CA SER A 368 8.57 -2.20 19.26
C SER A 368 7.73 -2.74 20.42
N GLU A 369 7.02 -1.87 21.14
CA GLU A 369 6.10 -2.21 22.23
C GLU A 369 4.64 -2.30 21.77
N GLY A 370 4.38 -2.24 20.45
CA GLY A 370 3.02 -2.26 19.88
C GLY A 370 2.26 -0.94 20.01
N VAL A 371 2.89 0.11 20.55
CA VAL A 371 2.25 1.42 20.75
C VAL A 371 2.48 2.29 19.52
N ASP A 372 1.39 2.80 18.95
CA ASP A 372 1.43 3.77 17.86
C ASP A 372 1.98 5.12 18.33
N ARG A 373 2.97 5.64 17.59
CA ARG A 373 3.60 6.93 17.87
C ARG A 373 3.61 7.81 16.63
N LEU A 374 3.48 9.11 16.85
CA LEU A 374 3.65 10.14 15.83
C LEU A 374 5.07 10.67 15.86
N TYR A 375 5.69 10.75 14.69
CA TYR A 375 7.02 11.26 14.47
C TYR A 375 6.94 12.49 13.58
N GLY A 376 7.42 13.63 14.08
CA GLY A 376 7.57 14.85 13.30
C GLY A 376 8.90 14.84 12.57
N VAL A 377 8.87 14.47 11.28
CA VAL A 377 10.07 14.28 10.46
C VAL A 377 10.29 15.49 9.56
N LYS A 378 11.49 16.09 9.65
CA LYS A 378 11.92 17.17 8.78
C LYS A 378 12.52 16.64 7.47
N GLY A 379 12.32 17.41 6.42
CA GLY A 379 13.06 17.32 5.17
C GLY A 379 14.56 17.57 5.34
N ILE A 380 15.38 17.09 4.40
CA ILE A 380 16.84 17.30 4.40
C ILE A 380 17.20 18.52 3.54
N SER A 381 17.00 18.43 2.23
CA SER A 381 17.17 19.55 1.29
C SER A 381 15.84 20.22 0.94
N GLU A 382 14.78 19.44 0.92
CA GLU A 382 13.41 19.87 0.61
C GLU A 382 12.46 19.23 1.63
N PRO A 383 11.29 19.85 1.90
CA PRO A 383 10.25 19.24 2.73
C PRO A 383 9.86 17.85 2.22
N VAL A 384 9.47 16.95 3.13
CA VAL A 384 9.01 15.60 2.79
C VAL A 384 7.86 15.61 1.77
N SER A 385 6.97 16.61 1.84
CA SER A 385 5.87 16.75 0.88
C SER A 385 6.32 16.95 -0.57
N SER A 386 7.46 17.61 -0.77
CA SER A 386 8.08 17.81 -2.09
C SER A 386 8.82 16.57 -2.58
N VAL A 387 9.26 15.70 -1.66
CA VAL A 387 9.97 14.45 -1.94
C VAL A 387 8.99 13.33 -2.30
N VAL A 388 7.93 13.15 -1.51
CA VAL A 388 6.98 12.03 -1.65
C VAL A 388 5.96 12.24 -2.77
N ARG A 389 5.39 13.45 -2.89
CA ARG A 389 4.41 13.84 -3.93
C ARG A 389 3.34 12.78 -4.23
N SER A 390 2.76 12.20 -3.19
CA SER A 390 1.70 11.19 -3.29
C SER A 390 0.50 11.60 -2.42
N PRO A 391 -0.74 11.20 -2.77
CA PRO A 391 -1.90 11.42 -1.92
C PRO A 391 -1.69 10.88 -0.51
N LEU A 392 -2.17 11.60 0.50
CA LEU A 392 -2.17 11.12 1.88
C LEU A 392 -3.47 10.34 2.19
N PRO A 393 -3.41 9.33 3.08
CA PRO A 393 -2.20 8.82 3.71
C PRO A 393 -1.35 7.97 2.73
N VAL A 394 -0.03 7.98 2.91
CA VAL A 394 0.91 7.20 2.07
C VAL A 394 1.85 6.40 2.93
N MET A 395 1.99 5.12 2.64
CA MET A 395 2.91 4.24 3.34
C MET A 395 4.30 4.35 2.71
N VAL A 396 5.33 4.48 3.56
CA VAL A 396 6.72 4.60 3.15
C VAL A 396 7.60 3.66 3.98
N GLU A 397 8.58 3.02 3.34
CA GLU A 397 9.72 2.49 4.07
C GLU A 397 10.70 3.64 4.31
N ALA A 398 11.13 3.82 5.57
CA ALA A 398 12.08 4.88 5.94
C ALA A 398 13.02 4.41 7.05
N VAL A 399 14.17 5.10 7.17
CA VAL A 399 14.99 5.05 8.38
C VAL A 399 14.97 6.44 9.01
N LEU A 400 14.34 6.55 10.17
CA LEU A 400 14.32 7.79 10.93
C LEU A 400 15.61 7.92 11.73
N LEU A 401 16.26 9.07 11.60
CA LEU A 401 17.56 9.37 12.19
C LEU A 401 17.48 10.59 13.10
N PRO A 402 18.11 10.54 14.29
CA PRO A 402 18.34 11.74 15.07
C PRO A 402 19.37 12.63 14.36
N PHE A 403 19.08 13.93 14.27
CA PHE A 403 20.03 14.90 13.73
C PHE A 403 19.97 16.18 14.56
N LYS A 404 20.95 16.33 15.45
CA LYS A 404 20.98 17.39 16.47
C LYS A 404 19.69 17.35 17.32
N ASP A 405 18.93 18.43 17.34
CA ASP A 405 17.66 18.59 18.05
C ASP A 405 16.43 18.21 17.20
N LYS A 406 16.63 17.55 16.05
CA LYS A 406 15.61 17.26 15.04
C LYS A 406 15.54 15.77 14.72
N LEU A 407 14.43 15.36 14.13
CA LEU A 407 14.25 14.05 13.52
C LEU A 407 14.20 14.20 12.00
N ILE A 408 15.02 13.44 11.29
CA ILE A 408 15.07 13.40 9.82
C ILE A 408 14.99 11.95 9.33
N TYR A 409 15.08 11.75 8.02
CA TYR A 409 15.25 10.43 7.41
C TYR A 409 16.66 10.33 6.78
N ASP A 410 17.06 9.14 6.35
CA ASP A 410 18.39 8.84 5.80
C ASP A 410 18.56 9.20 4.31
N SER A 411 17.84 10.23 3.85
CA SER A 411 17.72 10.68 2.44
C SER A 411 16.97 9.76 1.49
N LEU A 412 16.53 8.58 1.93
CA LEU A 412 15.68 7.70 1.13
C LEU A 412 14.29 7.54 1.77
N LEU A 413 13.27 7.85 0.97
CA LEU A 413 11.87 7.54 1.25
C LEU A 413 11.34 6.73 0.08
N ALA A 414 10.95 5.49 0.33
CA ALA A 414 10.38 4.62 -0.68
C ALA A 414 8.86 4.57 -0.49
N PRO A 415 8.07 5.40 -1.20
CA PRO A 415 6.62 5.29 -1.15
C PRO A 415 6.18 3.97 -1.77
N MET A 416 5.31 3.28 -1.06
CA MET A 416 4.74 2.02 -1.52
C MET A 416 3.54 2.32 -2.42
N PRO A 417 3.38 1.62 -3.55
CA PRO A 417 2.25 1.81 -4.46
C PRO A 417 1.00 1.09 -3.92
N LEU A 418 0.62 1.42 -2.69
CA LEU A 418 -0.58 0.95 -2.02
C LEU A 418 -1.65 2.05 -2.13
N SER A 419 -2.86 1.65 -2.53
CA SER A 419 -4.05 2.48 -2.46
C SER A 419 -4.86 2.05 -1.24
N PHE A 420 -5.38 3.02 -0.50
CA PHE A 420 -6.23 2.77 0.66
C PHE A 420 -7.66 3.18 0.33
N GLY A 421 -8.60 2.24 0.51
CA GLY A 421 -10.04 2.52 0.47
C GLY A 421 -10.46 3.47 1.60
N ASP A 422 -11.65 4.06 1.49
CA ASP A 422 -12.02 5.25 2.25
C ASP A 422 -12.01 5.06 3.76
N GLY A 423 -12.35 3.88 4.27
CA GLY A 423 -12.24 3.70 5.71
C GLY A 423 -10.96 3.08 6.22
N ALA A 424 -10.10 2.52 5.36
CA ALA A 424 -8.70 2.36 5.76
C ALA A 424 -8.11 3.75 6.03
N ARG A 425 -8.49 4.76 5.23
CA ARG A 425 -8.16 6.16 5.52
C ARG A 425 -8.83 6.65 6.81
N ALA A 426 -10.11 6.33 7.05
CA ALA A 426 -10.79 6.69 8.30
C ALA A 426 -10.15 6.02 9.55
N PHE A 427 -9.70 4.78 9.44
CA PHE A 427 -8.93 4.09 10.48
C PHE A 427 -7.63 4.83 10.77
N PHE A 428 -6.87 5.14 9.73
CA PHE A 428 -5.62 5.87 9.89
C PHE A 428 -5.84 7.26 10.46
N ASP A 429 -6.95 7.91 10.11
CA ASP A 429 -7.37 9.15 10.74
C ASP A 429 -7.69 8.94 12.23
N GLU A 430 -8.39 7.88 12.61
CA GLU A 430 -8.66 7.55 14.02
C GLU A 430 -7.37 7.27 14.79
N LEU A 431 -6.48 6.42 14.25
CA LEU A 431 -5.15 6.15 14.83
C LEU A 431 -4.37 7.44 15.00
N HIS A 432 -4.37 8.29 13.98
CA HIS A 432 -3.73 9.58 14.04
C HIS A 432 -4.34 10.48 15.13
N GLN A 433 -5.66 10.54 15.28
CA GLN A 433 -6.33 11.29 16.35
C GLN A 433 -6.06 10.72 17.75
N LYS A 434 -6.02 9.40 17.88
CA LYS A 434 -5.66 8.71 19.13
C LYS A 434 -4.21 8.99 19.50
N ALA A 435 -3.31 8.89 18.53
CA ALA A 435 -1.89 9.16 18.71
C ALA A 435 -1.60 10.66 18.90
N LYS A 436 -2.45 11.58 18.42
CA LYS A 436 -2.39 13.03 18.77
C LYS A 436 -2.59 13.31 20.26
N LYS A 437 -3.20 12.39 21.02
CA LYS A 437 -3.28 12.49 22.49
C LYS A 437 -1.93 12.22 23.16
N SER A 438 -1.04 11.54 22.45
CA SER A 438 0.36 11.33 22.80
C SER A 438 1.23 12.46 22.25
N GLU A 439 2.38 12.69 22.87
CA GLU A 439 3.34 13.70 22.38
C GLU A 439 3.91 13.29 21.01
N ILE A 440 3.98 14.24 20.06
CA ILE A 440 4.66 14.03 18.77
C ILE A 440 6.17 13.98 19.03
N ILE A 441 6.79 12.85 18.69
CA ILE A 441 8.23 12.67 18.77
C ILE A 441 8.88 13.52 17.69
N THR A 442 9.53 14.60 18.12
CA THR A 442 10.26 15.51 17.22
C THR A 442 11.76 15.49 17.50
N ARG A 443 12.19 14.82 18.59
CA ARG A 443 13.56 14.83 19.08
C ARG A 443 14.10 13.43 19.35
N SER A 444 15.43 13.34 19.23
CA SER A 444 16.24 12.13 19.41
C SER A 444 16.21 11.53 20.82
N GLU A 445 15.87 12.32 21.83
CA GLU A 445 15.74 11.89 23.22
C GLU A 445 14.48 11.05 23.45
N GLN A 446 13.49 11.19 22.56
CA GLN A 446 12.18 10.53 22.65
C GLN A 446 12.10 9.26 21.78
N LEU A 447 13.16 8.92 21.02
CA LEU A 447 13.25 7.72 20.18
C LEU A 447 13.49 6.42 20.96
N THR A 448 13.63 6.48 22.31
CA THR A 448 13.82 5.31 23.18
C THR A 448 12.59 4.41 23.24
#